data_AF-A0A1G2XU83-F1
#
_entry.id   AF-A0A1G2XU83-F1
#
_cell.length_a   1.000
_cell.length_b   1.000
_cell.length_c   1.000
_cell.angle_alpha   90.00
_cell.angle_beta   90.00
_cell.angle_gamma   90.00
#
_symmetry.space_group_name_H-M   'P 1'
#
loop_
_entity.id
_entity.type
_entity.pdbx_description
1 polymer ?
#
loop_
_entity_poly.entity_id
_entity_poly.type
_entity_poly.pdbx_seq_one_letter_code
_entity_poly.pdbx_strand_id
1 'polypeptide(L)'
;MRRIFQLVFIWLIIFAGLGQSQNLYVPTDFPTIQSAIDAAVNGDIIIVAPSTYCETINFLGKTITVKSSGEPHKTFISGNISSGSVVSFVNGETSKSVIDGFTILGGTGTSISDVNSGGGIFCQNSSPIIKNCIILSNNVGLGTGGGIACYDSSPTIAKCKIINNSAQYGGGIYCVNESSPVIANTIIAQNDLGLYGSGVYCDSGSSPYISKCTIADNNNGVYCSENSNATINNSIIWNNGDDLYGCSATYSCIEEDDAGIGNIHSNPLFNGNEWIKVTVCMITRGGGIGTRIVWAQNTDYHLRYNSPCIDAGDPSSFENEPLPNGGRIDMGAYGNTPEATRSISLVGDITEDGEVDFEDIYLLAEQWLQPPDNPLADVAPIPADGIVNFLDFSLLAENWMKE
;
A
#
# COMPACT_ATOMS: atom_id res chain seq x y z
N MET A 1 24.19 38.79 -49.32
CA MET A 1 24.25 37.92 -48.12
C MET A 1 22.84 37.74 -47.56
N ARG A 2 22.20 36.61 -47.82
CA ARG A 2 21.05 36.08 -47.05
C ARG A 2 20.87 34.64 -47.49
N ARG A 3 21.46 33.70 -46.72
CA ARG A 3 21.21 32.27 -46.88
C ARG A 3 20.00 31.94 -46.02
N ILE A 4 18.92 31.55 -46.68
CA ILE A 4 17.73 30.97 -46.03
C ILE A 4 18.11 29.53 -45.70
N PHE A 5 18.28 29.22 -44.42
CA PHE A 5 18.32 27.83 -43.94
C PHE A 5 16.88 27.35 -43.82
N GLN A 6 16.46 26.48 -44.73
CA GLN A 6 15.26 25.66 -44.52
C GLN A 6 15.62 24.57 -43.53
N LEU A 7 15.13 24.71 -42.29
CA LEU A 7 15.06 23.62 -41.32
C LEU A 7 13.98 22.65 -41.80
N VAL A 8 14.40 21.51 -42.34
CA VAL A 8 13.51 20.36 -42.56
C VAL A 8 13.33 19.69 -41.20
N PHE A 9 12.18 19.91 -40.57
CA PHE A 9 11.72 19.06 -39.47
C PHE A 9 11.37 17.69 -40.05
N ILE A 10 12.25 16.71 -39.86
CA ILE A 10 11.94 15.32 -40.13
C ILE A 10 11.00 14.87 -39.00
N TRP A 11 9.70 14.85 -39.28
CA TRP A 11 8.76 14.06 -38.51
C TRP A 11 9.09 12.59 -38.74
N LEU A 12 9.63 11.93 -37.72
CA LEU A 12 9.72 10.48 -37.72
C LEU A 12 8.29 9.94 -37.48
N ILE A 13 7.57 9.69 -38.56
CA ILE A 13 6.32 8.91 -38.50
C ILE A 13 6.75 7.46 -38.25
N ILE A 14 6.65 7.01 -37.00
CA ILE A 14 6.77 5.59 -36.68
C ILE A 14 5.55 4.91 -37.26
N PHE A 15 5.78 4.04 -38.25
CA PHE A 15 4.76 3.15 -38.79
C PHE A 15 4.25 2.25 -37.66
N ALA A 16 2.93 2.25 -37.46
CA ALA A 16 2.24 1.30 -36.60
C ALA A 16 2.51 -0.12 -37.12
N GLY A 17 3.40 -0.82 -36.44
CA GLY A 17 3.52 -2.27 -36.55
C GLY A 17 2.25 -2.93 -35.99
N LEU A 18 1.75 -3.93 -36.70
CA LEU A 18 0.66 -4.78 -36.23
C LEU A 18 1.05 -5.41 -34.87
N GLY A 19 0.36 -5.00 -33.80
CA GLY A 19 0.02 -5.85 -32.66
C GLY A 19 1.14 -6.37 -31.75
N GLN A 20 2.13 -5.56 -31.39
CA GLN A 20 3.04 -5.89 -30.29
C GLN A 20 3.07 -4.76 -29.25
N SER A 21 2.89 -5.14 -27.99
CA SER A 21 3.12 -4.27 -26.81
C SER A 21 4.51 -3.67 -26.87
N GLN A 22 4.61 -2.35 -26.71
CA GLN A 22 5.87 -1.61 -26.73
C GLN A 22 6.11 -0.90 -25.41
N ASN A 23 7.39 -0.64 -25.11
CA ASN A 23 7.77 0.24 -24.00
C ASN A 23 7.89 1.68 -24.50
N LEU A 24 7.20 2.61 -23.82
CA LEU A 24 7.31 4.05 -24.07
C LEU A 24 7.97 4.72 -22.86
N TYR A 25 9.07 5.44 -23.06
CA TYR A 25 9.86 5.97 -21.94
C TYR A 25 9.57 7.44 -21.66
N VAL A 26 9.30 7.76 -20.39
CA VAL A 26 9.11 9.12 -19.89
C VAL A 26 10.25 9.46 -18.92
N PRO A 27 10.98 10.59 -19.08
CA PRO A 27 10.75 11.66 -20.04
C PRO A 27 11.50 11.51 -21.38
N THR A 28 12.21 10.39 -21.60
CA THR A 28 13.17 10.24 -22.70
C THR A 28 12.53 10.35 -24.09
N ASP A 29 11.44 9.63 -24.32
CA ASP A 29 10.72 9.63 -25.60
C ASP A 29 9.57 10.65 -25.58
N PHE A 30 8.96 10.84 -24.41
CA PHE A 30 7.79 11.70 -24.22
C PHE A 30 8.02 12.64 -23.03
N PRO A 31 7.81 13.95 -23.16
CA PRO A 31 8.12 14.90 -22.10
C PRO A 31 7.22 14.78 -20.86
N THR A 32 6.01 14.23 -21.00
CA THR A 32 5.05 14.04 -19.90
C THR A 32 4.41 12.66 -19.94
N ILE A 33 3.88 12.19 -18.81
CA ILE A 33 3.17 10.91 -18.72
C ILE A 33 1.93 10.95 -19.62
N GLN A 34 1.15 12.04 -19.60
CA GLN A 34 -0.04 12.14 -20.46
C GLN A 34 0.33 12.06 -21.95
N SER A 35 1.42 12.70 -22.39
CA SER A 35 1.82 12.63 -23.81
C SER A 35 2.22 11.22 -24.26
N ALA A 36 2.78 10.41 -23.36
CA ALA A 36 3.02 8.99 -23.61
C ALA A 36 1.69 8.21 -23.65
N ILE A 37 0.75 8.50 -22.74
CA ILE A 37 -0.59 7.89 -22.77
C ILE A 37 -1.30 8.22 -24.07
N ASP A 38 -1.25 9.46 -24.54
CA ASP A 38 -1.89 9.89 -25.78
C ASP A 38 -1.38 9.10 -26.99
N ALA A 39 -0.07 8.85 -27.05
CA ALA A 39 0.60 8.09 -28.11
C ALA A 39 0.43 6.57 -27.99
N ALA A 40 0.25 6.05 -26.77
CA ALA A 40 0.14 4.62 -26.52
C ALA A 40 -1.06 3.97 -27.21
N VAL A 41 -0.89 2.71 -27.60
CA VAL A 41 -1.99 1.82 -28.01
C VAL A 41 -2.20 0.73 -26.96
N ASN A 42 -3.35 0.05 -27.04
CA ASN A 42 -3.68 -1.04 -26.13
C ASN A 42 -2.57 -2.11 -26.07
N GLY A 43 -2.15 -2.46 -24.87
CA GLY A 43 -1.06 -3.39 -24.59
C GLY A 43 0.28 -2.73 -24.28
N ASP A 44 0.48 -1.45 -24.58
CA ASP A 44 1.76 -0.77 -24.31
C ASP A 44 2.05 -0.61 -22.81
N ILE A 45 3.34 -0.47 -22.51
CA ILE A 45 3.87 -0.21 -21.17
C ILE A 45 4.58 1.14 -21.18
N ILE A 46 4.07 2.10 -20.42
CA ILE A 46 4.71 3.39 -20.19
C ILE A 46 5.62 3.25 -18.98
N ILE A 47 6.92 3.43 -19.21
CA ILE A 47 7.97 3.33 -18.19
C ILE A 47 8.41 4.74 -17.80
N VAL A 48 8.14 5.11 -16.55
CA VAL A 48 8.38 6.46 -16.04
C VAL A 48 9.63 6.49 -15.17
N ALA A 49 10.59 7.35 -15.50
CA ALA A 49 11.81 7.56 -14.72
C ALA A 49 11.51 8.31 -13.40
N PRO A 50 12.26 8.04 -12.31
CA PRO A 50 12.11 8.77 -11.05
C PRO A 50 12.27 10.29 -11.23
N SER A 51 11.20 11.03 -10.94
CA SER A 51 11.12 12.49 -10.99
C SER A 51 9.82 12.96 -10.35
N THR A 52 9.58 14.28 -10.37
CA THR A 52 8.27 14.88 -10.08
C THR A 52 7.63 15.35 -11.37
N TYR A 53 6.46 14.77 -11.67
CA TYR A 53 5.62 15.08 -12.82
C TYR A 53 4.45 15.95 -12.36
N CYS A 54 4.47 17.22 -12.76
CA CYS A 54 3.40 18.18 -12.45
C CYS A 54 2.32 18.05 -13.52
N GLU A 55 1.41 17.10 -13.36
CA GLU A 55 0.32 16.84 -14.29
C GLU A 55 -0.83 16.10 -13.61
N THR A 56 -1.99 16.12 -14.26
CA THR A 56 -3.08 15.16 -14.03
C THR A 56 -3.18 14.27 -15.26
N ILE A 57 -3.46 12.98 -15.06
CA ILE A 57 -3.48 12.00 -16.14
C ILE A 57 -4.83 11.30 -16.28
N ASN A 58 -5.20 10.99 -17.51
CA ASN A 58 -6.37 10.19 -17.88
C ASN A 58 -5.93 9.02 -18.77
N PHE A 59 -6.36 7.82 -18.45
CA PHE A 59 -6.04 6.60 -19.21
C PHE A 59 -6.79 6.48 -20.54
N LEU A 60 -7.81 7.30 -20.80
CA LEU A 60 -8.53 7.42 -22.07
C LEU A 60 -9.15 6.09 -22.56
N GLY A 61 -9.53 5.20 -21.63
CA GLY A 61 -10.11 3.89 -21.94
C GLY A 61 -9.08 2.88 -22.44
N LYS A 62 -7.78 3.21 -22.35
CA LYS A 62 -6.71 2.37 -22.87
C LYS A 62 -6.33 1.27 -21.89
N THR A 63 -6.09 0.08 -22.41
CA THR A 63 -5.60 -1.10 -21.69
C THR A 63 -4.07 -1.11 -21.69
N ILE A 64 -3.48 -0.18 -20.95
CA ILE A 64 -2.03 0.07 -20.87
C ILE A 64 -1.53 -0.06 -19.44
N THR A 65 -0.23 -0.33 -19.28
CA THR A 65 0.43 -0.26 -17.98
C THR A 65 1.23 1.03 -17.89
N VAL A 66 0.96 1.87 -16.90
CA VAL A 66 1.80 3.01 -16.53
C VAL A 66 2.54 2.62 -15.27
N LYS A 67 3.87 2.48 -15.34
CA LYS A 67 4.68 2.05 -14.21
C LYS A 67 5.90 2.92 -13.99
N SER A 68 6.24 3.13 -12.73
CA SER A 68 7.55 3.67 -12.40
C SER A 68 8.64 2.64 -12.69
N SER A 69 9.83 3.15 -13.04
CA SER A 69 11.07 2.37 -13.13
C SER A 69 11.88 2.39 -11.84
N GLY A 70 11.45 3.13 -10.82
CA GLY A 70 12.06 3.15 -9.50
C GLY A 70 11.04 3.08 -8.38
N GLU A 71 11.51 3.29 -7.16
CA GLU A 71 10.66 3.22 -5.96
C GLU A 71 9.56 4.29 -5.94
N PRO A 72 8.39 4.02 -5.33
CA PRO A 72 7.28 4.98 -5.27
C PRO A 72 7.66 6.32 -4.64
N HIS A 73 8.52 6.31 -3.62
CA HIS A 73 9.02 7.50 -2.93
C HIS A 73 10.03 8.34 -3.75
N LYS A 74 10.29 7.97 -5.01
CA LYS A 74 11.15 8.72 -5.94
C LYS A 74 10.42 9.18 -7.21
N THR A 75 9.16 8.78 -7.39
CA THR A 75 8.40 9.03 -8.62
C THR A 75 7.03 9.59 -8.28
N PHE A 76 6.86 10.89 -8.47
CA PHE A 76 5.70 11.65 -8.01
C PHE A 76 4.84 12.11 -9.18
N ILE A 77 3.52 11.92 -9.09
CA ILE A 77 2.53 12.60 -9.94
C ILE A 77 1.80 13.59 -9.04
N SER A 78 1.99 14.89 -9.26
CA SER A 78 1.51 15.95 -8.38
C SER A 78 0.49 16.84 -9.09
N GLY A 79 -0.75 16.79 -8.62
CA GLY A 79 -1.89 17.50 -9.21
C GLY A 79 -2.04 18.96 -8.77
N ASN A 80 -1.24 19.47 -7.84
CA ASN A 80 -1.43 20.77 -7.17
C ASN A 80 -1.43 22.02 -8.08
N ILE A 81 -1.12 21.86 -9.36
CA ILE A 81 -1.11 22.93 -10.36
C ILE A 81 -2.38 22.99 -11.21
N SER A 82 -3.28 22.02 -11.05
CA SER A 82 -4.52 21.86 -11.81
C SER A 82 -5.65 21.37 -10.90
N SER A 83 -6.86 21.87 -11.10
CA SER A 83 -8.03 21.32 -10.40
C SER A 83 -8.39 19.96 -10.96
N GLY A 84 -8.60 18.96 -10.09
CA GLY A 84 -9.01 17.63 -10.51
C GLY A 84 -8.40 16.52 -9.68
N SER A 85 -8.81 15.30 -10.03
CA SER A 85 -8.13 14.08 -9.60
C SER A 85 -6.76 13.98 -10.25
N VAL A 86 -5.74 13.49 -9.53
CA VAL A 86 -4.39 13.33 -10.11
C VAL A 86 -4.39 12.28 -11.22
N VAL A 87 -5.12 11.18 -11.01
CA VAL A 87 -5.26 10.08 -11.97
C VAL A 87 -6.74 9.79 -12.18
N SER A 88 -7.16 9.59 -13.42
CA SER A 88 -8.55 9.31 -13.76
C SER A 88 -8.70 8.11 -14.69
N PHE A 89 -9.70 7.28 -14.37
CA PHE A 89 -10.18 6.15 -15.15
C PHE A 89 -11.69 6.32 -15.35
N VAL A 90 -12.08 6.91 -16.48
CA VAL A 90 -13.45 7.41 -16.70
C VAL A 90 -14.01 7.01 -18.06
N ASN A 91 -13.35 6.08 -18.75
CA ASN A 91 -13.63 5.73 -20.13
C ASN A 91 -13.73 4.20 -20.34
N GLY A 92 -14.08 3.44 -19.30
CA GLY A 92 -14.30 2.01 -19.38
C GLY A 92 -13.03 1.18 -19.23
N GLU A 93 -12.02 1.72 -18.52
CA GLU A 93 -10.80 1.02 -18.22
C GLU A 93 -11.07 -0.26 -17.43
N THR A 94 -10.33 -1.32 -17.74
CA THR A 94 -10.50 -2.66 -17.14
C THR A 94 -9.28 -3.02 -16.31
N SER A 95 -9.23 -4.24 -15.77
CA SER A 95 -8.07 -4.76 -15.04
C SER A 95 -6.77 -4.84 -15.87
N LYS A 96 -6.83 -4.56 -17.18
CA LYS A 96 -5.67 -4.40 -18.06
C LYS A 96 -5.09 -2.99 -18.09
N SER A 97 -5.78 -2.03 -17.47
CA SER A 97 -5.30 -0.67 -17.25
C SER A 97 -4.67 -0.63 -15.86
N VAL A 98 -3.36 -0.45 -15.81
CA VAL A 98 -2.57 -0.63 -14.57
C VAL A 98 -1.79 0.64 -14.26
N ILE A 99 -1.86 1.09 -13.02
CA ILE A 99 -0.93 2.07 -12.46
C ILE A 99 -0.08 1.42 -11.36
N ASP A 100 1.24 1.56 -11.45
CA ASP A 100 2.19 0.81 -10.63
C ASP A 100 3.38 1.67 -10.16
N GLY A 101 3.56 1.82 -8.85
CA GLY A 101 4.83 2.33 -8.31
C GLY A 101 4.97 3.84 -8.20
N PHE A 102 3.88 4.59 -7.97
CA PHE A 102 3.91 6.06 -7.90
C PHE A 102 3.52 6.60 -6.53
N THR A 103 4.08 7.76 -6.16
CA THR A 103 3.44 8.64 -5.19
C THR A 103 2.48 9.60 -5.92
N ILE A 104 1.20 9.57 -5.54
CA ILE A 104 0.11 10.33 -6.17
C ILE A 104 -0.42 11.32 -5.13
N LEU A 105 -0.25 12.62 -5.38
CA LEU A 105 -0.50 13.64 -4.36
C LEU A 105 -1.03 14.98 -4.87
N GLY A 106 -1.74 15.64 -3.95
CA GLY A 106 -2.24 17.00 -4.04
C GLY A 106 -3.24 17.25 -5.17
N GLY A 107 -4.02 16.24 -5.53
CA GLY A 107 -5.24 16.45 -6.28
C GLY A 107 -6.38 16.98 -5.41
N THR A 108 -7.32 17.63 -6.07
CA THR A 108 -8.46 18.34 -5.45
C THR A 108 -9.81 17.69 -5.78
N GLY A 109 -9.79 16.59 -6.54
CA GLY A 109 -10.96 15.81 -6.94
C GLY A 109 -11.60 16.33 -8.22
N THR A 110 -12.20 15.41 -8.97
CA THR A 110 -13.02 15.67 -10.15
C THR A 110 -14.41 16.15 -9.71
N SER A 111 -14.90 17.25 -10.27
CA SER A 111 -16.25 17.75 -9.97
C SER A 111 -17.32 16.90 -10.65
N ILE A 112 -18.21 16.32 -9.84
CA ILE A 112 -19.38 15.54 -10.24
C ILE A 112 -20.58 16.20 -9.57
N SER A 113 -21.48 16.79 -10.36
CA SER A 113 -22.69 17.43 -9.83
C SER A 113 -22.40 18.41 -8.68
N ASP A 114 -21.39 19.27 -8.84
CA ASP A 114 -20.92 20.26 -7.87
C ASP A 114 -20.25 19.70 -6.58
N VAL A 115 -19.94 18.40 -6.57
CA VAL A 115 -19.18 17.74 -5.49
C VAL A 115 -17.87 17.19 -6.05
N ASN A 116 -16.75 17.52 -5.42
CA ASN A 116 -15.44 16.98 -5.84
C ASN A 116 -15.25 15.56 -5.33
N SER A 117 -14.75 14.67 -6.18
CA SER A 117 -14.56 13.26 -5.87
C SER A 117 -13.18 12.76 -6.32
N GLY A 118 -12.56 11.87 -5.56
CA GLY A 118 -11.37 11.12 -6.00
C GLY A 118 -10.09 11.95 -6.05
N GLY A 119 -9.72 12.64 -4.97
CA GLY A 119 -8.59 13.58 -4.95
C GLY A 119 -7.31 13.01 -5.58
N GLY A 120 -6.86 11.85 -5.14
CA GLY A 120 -5.75 11.14 -5.76
C GLY A 120 -6.17 10.45 -7.06
N ILE A 121 -7.11 9.51 -6.95
CA ILE A 121 -7.56 8.67 -8.05
C ILE A 121 -9.09 8.68 -8.14
N PHE A 122 -9.61 8.86 -9.34
CA PHE A 122 -11.04 8.77 -9.62
C PHE A 122 -11.34 7.67 -10.63
N CYS A 123 -12.18 6.71 -10.23
CA CYS A 123 -12.69 5.63 -11.08
C CYS A 123 -14.20 5.80 -11.30
N GLN A 124 -14.62 5.87 -12.56
CA GLN A 124 -16.01 5.92 -12.95
C GLN A 124 -16.29 4.94 -14.09
N ASN A 125 -17.25 4.04 -13.88
CA ASN A 125 -17.57 2.95 -14.82
C ASN A 125 -16.30 2.17 -15.27
N SER A 126 -15.31 2.03 -14.38
CA SER A 126 -13.98 1.56 -14.71
C SER A 126 -13.37 0.75 -13.57
N SER A 127 -12.71 -0.36 -13.86
CA SER A 127 -12.17 -1.29 -12.85
C SER A 127 -10.68 -1.59 -13.08
N PRO A 128 -9.79 -0.58 -12.95
CA PRO A 128 -8.34 -0.73 -13.15
C PRO A 128 -7.63 -1.51 -12.04
N ILE A 129 -6.34 -1.78 -12.23
CA ILE A 129 -5.44 -2.22 -11.16
C ILE A 129 -4.58 -1.04 -10.69
N ILE A 130 -4.63 -0.77 -9.39
CA ILE A 130 -3.83 0.23 -8.69
C ILE A 130 -2.93 -0.52 -7.73
N LYS A 131 -1.60 -0.50 -7.95
CA LYS A 131 -0.68 -1.26 -7.10
C LYS A 131 0.64 -0.57 -6.79
N ASN A 132 1.24 -0.93 -5.66
CA ASN A 132 2.54 -0.40 -5.22
C ASN A 132 2.57 1.15 -5.18
N CYS A 133 1.42 1.80 -4.94
CA CYS A 133 1.30 3.25 -4.97
C CYS A 133 1.21 3.83 -3.56
N ILE A 134 1.70 5.06 -3.41
CA ILE A 134 1.52 5.89 -2.21
C ILE A 134 0.56 7.03 -2.58
N ILE A 135 -0.69 6.97 -2.13
CA ILE A 135 -1.72 7.97 -2.37
C ILE A 135 -1.80 8.86 -1.13
N LEU A 136 -1.31 10.08 -1.27
CA LEU A 136 -0.88 10.88 -0.13
C LEU A 136 -1.38 12.33 -0.21
N SER A 137 -1.93 12.84 0.89
CA SER A 137 -2.22 14.27 1.05
C SER A 137 -3.07 14.87 -0.07
N ASN A 138 -4.02 14.10 -0.59
CA ASN A 138 -5.04 14.58 -1.50
C ASN A 138 -6.23 15.10 -0.69
N ASN A 139 -6.83 16.22 -1.14
CA ASN A 139 -7.86 16.91 -0.36
C ASN A 139 -8.98 17.42 -1.26
N VAL A 140 -10.17 16.84 -1.10
CA VAL A 140 -11.37 17.22 -1.86
C VAL A 140 -12.32 18.14 -1.10
N GLY A 141 -11.95 18.56 0.13
CA GLY A 141 -12.78 19.38 1.00
C GLY A 141 -14.04 18.63 1.45
N LEU A 142 -15.22 19.21 1.18
CA LEU A 142 -16.53 18.61 1.49
C LEU A 142 -16.97 17.53 0.46
N GLY A 143 -16.01 16.99 -0.28
CA GLY A 143 -16.22 15.99 -1.31
C GLY A 143 -16.20 14.54 -0.82
N THR A 144 -15.98 13.61 -1.74
CA THR A 144 -15.89 12.16 -1.46
C THR A 144 -14.56 11.57 -1.95
N GLY A 145 -14.06 10.53 -1.29
CA GLY A 145 -12.89 9.78 -1.76
C GLY A 145 -11.63 10.64 -1.86
N GLY A 146 -11.09 11.06 -0.73
CA GLY A 146 -9.91 11.95 -0.71
C GLY A 146 -8.73 11.31 -1.42
N GLY A 147 -8.45 10.04 -1.11
CA GLY A 147 -7.47 9.22 -1.80
C GLY A 147 -8.03 8.66 -3.10
N ILE A 148 -9.04 7.79 -3.00
CA ILE A 148 -9.65 7.09 -4.13
C ILE A 148 -11.18 7.21 -4.05
N ALA A 149 -11.84 7.49 -5.17
CA ALA A 149 -13.29 7.34 -5.29
C ALA A 149 -13.66 6.36 -6.41
N CYS A 150 -14.59 5.46 -6.11
CA CYS A 150 -15.12 4.42 -6.99
C CYS A 150 -16.62 4.65 -7.21
N TYR A 151 -17.00 4.98 -8.44
CA TYR A 151 -18.38 5.16 -8.89
C TYR A 151 -18.70 4.11 -9.94
N ASP A 152 -19.62 3.19 -9.63
CA ASP A 152 -19.97 2.06 -10.51
C ASP A 152 -18.69 1.30 -10.97
N SER A 153 -17.76 1.09 -10.03
CA SER A 153 -16.37 0.74 -10.30
C SER A 153 -15.82 -0.23 -9.24
N SER A 154 -15.15 -1.30 -9.68
CA SER A 154 -14.58 -2.32 -8.78
C SER A 154 -13.08 -2.54 -9.06
N PRO A 155 -12.23 -1.51 -8.85
CA PRO A 155 -10.79 -1.65 -9.06
C PRO A 155 -10.16 -2.67 -8.10
N THR A 156 -9.00 -3.20 -8.49
CA THR A 156 -8.11 -3.93 -7.57
C THR A 156 -7.07 -2.97 -7.02
N ILE A 157 -7.01 -2.83 -5.70
CA ILE A 157 -6.07 -1.99 -4.96
C ILE A 157 -5.17 -2.91 -4.15
N ALA A 158 -3.88 -2.96 -4.48
CA ALA A 158 -2.96 -3.91 -3.86
C ALA A 158 -1.61 -3.30 -3.50
N LYS A 159 -1.07 -3.60 -2.31
CA LYS A 159 0.27 -3.13 -1.90
C LYS A 159 0.39 -1.60 -1.91
N CYS A 160 -0.68 -0.91 -1.54
CA CYS A 160 -0.73 0.54 -1.55
C CYS A 160 -0.61 1.13 -0.14
N LYS A 161 -0.26 2.41 -0.08
CA LYS A 161 -0.37 3.25 1.12
C LYS A 161 -1.32 4.40 0.80
N ILE A 162 -2.49 4.47 1.44
CA ILE A 162 -3.49 5.52 1.28
C ILE A 162 -3.52 6.31 2.58
N ILE A 163 -2.75 7.41 2.61
CA ILE A 163 -2.38 8.07 3.87
C ILE A 163 -2.64 9.58 3.80
N ASN A 164 -3.11 10.16 4.91
CA ASN A 164 -3.27 11.62 5.05
C ASN A 164 -4.16 12.26 3.97
N ASN A 165 -5.13 11.52 3.43
CA ASN A 165 -6.10 12.07 2.49
C ASN A 165 -7.37 12.53 3.19
N SER A 166 -8.07 13.48 2.59
CA SER A 166 -9.18 14.18 3.23
C SER A 166 -10.37 14.33 2.29
N ALA A 167 -11.54 13.94 2.80
CA ALA A 167 -12.86 14.14 2.21
C ALA A 167 -13.92 14.15 3.32
N GLN A 168 -15.14 14.61 3.02
CA GLN A 168 -16.27 14.48 3.93
C GLN A 168 -16.68 13.03 4.15
N TYR A 169 -16.63 12.21 3.09
CA TYR A 169 -16.93 10.78 3.09
C TYR A 169 -15.82 10.01 2.40
N GLY A 170 -15.29 8.97 3.05
CA GLY A 170 -14.20 8.16 2.50
C GLY A 170 -12.93 8.98 2.30
N GLY A 171 -12.35 9.51 3.37
CA GLY A 171 -11.07 10.23 3.31
C GLY A 171 -10.00 9.42 2.56
N GLY A 172 -9.89 8.13 2.87
CA GLY A 172 -9.07 7.18 2.14
C GLY A 172 -9.75 6.71 0.85
N ILE A 173 -10.82 5.91 0.99
CA ILE A 173 -11.55 5.29 -0.13
C ILE A 173 -13.05 5.54 0.02
N TYR A 174 -13.70 5.95 -1.06
CA TYR A 174 -15.16 6.03 -1.16
C TYR A 174 -15.68 5.10 -2.26
N CYS A 175 -16.66 4.25 -1.93
CA CYS A 175 -17.31 3.33 -2.86
C CYS A 175 -18.81 3.61 -2.90
N VAL A 176 -19.37 3.78 -4.10
CA VAL A 176 -20.80 4.06 -4.30
C VAL A 176 -21.34 3.35 -5.54
N ASN A 177 -22.65 3.13 -5.58
CA ASN A 177 -23.37 2.47 -6.68
C ASN A 177 -22.80 1.07 -6.99
N GLU A 178 -23.00 0.13 -6.07
CA GLU A 178 -22.59 -1.27 -6.24
C GLU A 178 -21.06 -1.46 -6.49
N SER A 179 -20.25 -0.49 -6.08
CA SER A 179 -18.79 -0.54 -6.25
C SER A 179 -18.16 -1.50 -5.23
N SER A 180 -17.54 -2.57 -5.72
CA SER A 180 -17.03 -3.65 -4.88
C SER A 180 -15.53 -3.90 -5.14
N PRO A 181 -14.65 -2.93 -4.83
CA PRO A 181 -13.22 -3.09 -5.05
C PRO A 181 -12.62 -4.22 -4.21
N VAL A 182 -11.54 -4.80 -4.73
CA VAL A 182 -10.69 -5.75 -3.99
C VAL A 182 -9.51 -4.97 -3.42
N ILE A 183 -9.36 -4.99 -2.10
CA ILE A 183 -8.32 -4.26 -1.38
C ILE A 183 -7.45 -5.27 -0.63
N ALA A 184 -6.16 -5.33 -0.97
CA ALA A 184 -5.23 -6.31 -0.42
C ALA A 184 -3.87 -5.71 -0.04
N ASN A 185 -3.26 -6.18 1.05
CA ASN A 185 -1.90 -5.78 1.46
C ASN A 185 -1.72 -4.26 1.50
N THR A 186 -2.74 -3.53 1.95
CA THR A 186 -2.81 -2.08 1.82
C THR A 186 -2.91 -1.43 3.19
N ILE A 187 -2.22 -0.29 3.35
CA ILE A 187 -2.31 0.56 4.53
C ILE A 187 -3.27 1.70 4.21
N ILE A 188 -4.29 1.90 5.03
CA ILE A 188 -5.26 3.00 4.93
C ILE A 188 -5.24 3.74 6.26
N ALA A 189 -4.54 4.86 6.33
CA ALA A 189 -4.29 5.48 7.62
C ALA A 189 -4.28 7.01 7.62
N GLN A 190 -4.59 7.59 8.78
CA GLN A 190 -4.53 9.04 8.98
C GLN A 190 -5.39 9.82 7.97
N ASN A 191 -6.42 9.19 7.41
CA ASN A 191 -7.31 9.87 6.49
C ASN A 191 -8.36 10.58 7.35
N ASP A 192 -8.16 11.88 7.56
CA ASP A 192 -8.85 12.65 8.59
C ASP A 192 -9.26 14.02 8.07
N LEU A 193 -10.58 14.30 8.17
CA LEU A 193 -11.31 15.56 7.96
C LEU A 193 -12.82 15.33 7.81
N GLY A 194 -13.29 14.09 7.70
CA GLY A 194 -14.70 13.74 7.51
C GLY A 194 -15.41 13.36 8.80
N LEU A 195 -16.60 13.93 9.02
CA LEU A 195 -17.51 13.57 10.13
C LEU A 195 -17.94 12.09 10.10
N TYR A 196 -17.80 11.39 8.96
CA TYR A 196 -18.26 10.01 8.76
C TYR A 196 -17.30 9.20 7.86
N GLY A 197 -16.93 7.98 8.29
CA GLY A 197 -16.27 6.95 7.45
C GLY A 197 -14.98 7.40 6.75
N SER A 198 -13.97 7.81 7.49
CA SER A 198 -12.81 8.49 6.91
C SER A 198 -11.72 7.55 6.35
N GLY A 199 -11.66 6.29 6.76
CA GLY A 199 -10.82 5.26 6.15
C GLY A 199 -11.43 4.74 4.85
N VAL A 200 -12.44 3.86 4.97
CA VAL A 200 -13.21 3.30 3.85
C VAL A 200 -14.70 3.58 4.08
N TYR A 201 -15.36 4.22 3.12
CA TYR A 201 -16.79 4.47 3.13
C TYR A 201 -17.46 3.72 1.98
N CYS A 202 -18.48 2.93 2.28
CA CYS A 202 -19.25 2.15 1.32
C CYS A 202 -20.72 2.56 1.35
N ASP A 203 -21.27 2.91 0.20
CA ASP A 203 -22.65 3.34 0.06
C ASP A 203 -23.39 2.65 -1.09
N SER A 204 -24.72 2.72 -1.02
CA SER A 204 -25.64 2.31 -2.09
C SER A 204 -25.31 0.92 -2.66
N GLY A 205 -25.32 -0.10 -1.79
CA GLY A 205 -25.10 -1.51 -2.17
C GLY A 205 -23.65 -1.90 -2.47
N SER A 206 -22.67 -1.11 -2.04
CA SER A 206 -21.24 -1.39 -2.26
C SER A 206 -20.71 -2.46 -1.31
N SER A 207 -19.93 -3.42 -1.82
CA SER A 207 -19.43 -4.54 -1.02
C SER A 207 -17.96 -4.86 -1.28
N PRO A 208 -17.02 -4.02 -0.82
CA PRO A 208 -15.60 -4.29 -1.01
C PRO A 208 -15.14 -5.55 -0.28
N TYR A 209 -14.14 -6.21 -0.85
CA TYR A 209 -13.40 -7.29 -0.19
C TYR A 209 -12.06 -6.77 0.29
N ILE A 210 -11.86 -6.75 1.62
CA ILE A 210 -10.69 -6.19 2.29
C ILE A 210 -9.95 -7.34 2.96
N SER A 211 -8.70 -7.56 2.56
CA SER A 211 -7.88 -8.65 3.09
C SER A 211 -6.46 -8.19 3.37
N LYS A 212 -5.83 -8.66 4.45
CA LYS A 212 -4.42 -8.37 4.73
C LYS A 212 -4.19 -6.85 4.71
N CYS A 213 -5.01 -6.07 5.39
CA CYS A 213 -4.91 -4.61 5.37
C CYS A 213 -4.67 -4.07 6.77
N THR A 214 -4.02 -2.91 6.86
CA THR A 214 -3.93 -2.15 8.10
C THR A 214 -4.71 -0.85 7.93
N ILE A 215 -5.84 -0.72 8.64
CA ILE A 215 -6.73 0.44 8.62
C ILE A 215 -6.64 1.11 9.99
N ALA A 216 -5.85 2.17 10.10
CA ALA A 216 -5.50 2.71 11.41
C ALA A 216 -5.45 4.24 11.46
N ASP A 217 -5.64 4.81 12.65
CA ASP A 217 -5.52 6.26 12.87
C ASP A 217 -6.47 7.10 12.00
N ASN A 218 -7.63 6.57 11.61
CA ASN A 218 -8.66 7.31 10.88
C ASN A 218 -9.77 7.74 11.84
N ASN A 219 -10.52 8.81 11.54
CA ASN A 219 -11.71 9.15 12.32
C ASN A 219 -12.75 8.00 12.33
N ASN A 220 -12.85 7.20 11.27
CA ASN A 220 -13.57 5.91 11.28
C ASN A 220 -12.82 4.93 10.36
N GLY A 221 -12.74 3.65 10.72
CA GLY A 221 -12.07 2.60 9.96
C GLY A 221 -12.84 2.23 8.68
N VAL A 222 -13.87 1.38 8.81
CA VAL A 222 -14.73 0.97 7.71
C VAL A 222 -16.18 1.27 8.03
N TYR A 223 -16.83 2.07 7.17
CA TYR A 223 -18.22 2.49 7.34
C TYR A 223 -19.07 2.03 6.16
N CYS A 224 -20.09 1.23 6.41
CA CYS A 224 -21.04 0.73 5.41
C CYS A 224 -22.46 1.26 5.68
N SER A 225 -23.04 1.96 4.70
CA SER A 225 -24.43 2.46 4.71
C SER A 225 -25.26 1.92 3.55
N GLU A 226 -26.57 2.13 3.59
CA GLU A 226 -27.49 1.86 2.47
C GLU A 226 -27.35 0.47 1.83
N ASN A 227 -27.49 -0.59 2.65
CA ASN A 227 -27.36 -1.99 2.22
C ASN A 227 -25.95 -2.38 1.71
N SER A 228 -24.94 -1.56 1.98
CA SER A 228 -23.54 -1.91 1.75
C SER A 228 -23.03 -2.86 2.82
N ASN A 229 -22.04 -3.68 2.48
CA ASN A 229 -21.40 -4.59 3.43
C ASN A 229 -19.98 -4.95 2.96
N ALA A 230 -18.96 -4.54 3.72
CA ALA A 230 -17.59 -4.94 3.48
C ALA A 230 -17.32 -6.33 4.07
N THR A 231 -16.63 -7.19 3.30
CA THR A 231 -16.08 -8.44 3.82
C THR A 231 -14.63 -8.22 4.20
N ILE A 232 -14.30 -8.39 5.48
CA ILE A 232 -12.97 -8.07 6.03
C ILE A 232 -12.33 -9.32 6.60
N ASN A 233 -11.07 -9.59 6.24
CA ASN A 233 -10.32 -10.73 6.74
C ASN A 233 -8.84 -10.42 6.94
N ASN A 234 -8.20 -11.05 7.91
CA ASN A 234 -6.76 -10.97 8.14
C ASN A 234 -6.21 -9.53 8.24
N SER A 235 -6.96 -8.64 8.87
CA SER A 235 -6.65 -7.20 8.83
C SER A 235 -6.46 -6.66 10.24
N ILE A 236 -5.76 -5.54 10.35
CA ILE A 236 -5.67 -4.79 11.59
C ILE A 236 -6.49 -3.51 11.41
N ILE A 237 -7.50 -3.31 12.24
CA ILE A 237 -8.34 -2.13 12.29
C ILE A 237 -8.14 -1.55 13.69
N TRP A 238 -7.40 -0.43 13.81
CA TRP A 238 -6.89 -0.01 15.11
C TRP A 238 -6.75 1.50 15.27
N ASN A 239 -7.06 2.02 16.45
CA ASN A 239 -6.98 3.45 16.77
C ASN A 239 -7.78 4.31 15.78
N ASN A 240 -8.93 3.81 15.36
CA ASN A 240 -9.91 4.62 14.64
C ASN A 240 -10.95 5.19 15.63
N GLY A 241 -11.70 6.21 15.23
CA GLY A 241 -12.79 6.72 16.09
C GLY A 241 -13.93 5.72 16.26
N ASP A 242 -14.29 5.02 15.19
CA ASP A 242 -15.10 3.80 15.18
C ASP A 242 -14.41 2.84 14.20
N ASP A 243 -14.19 1.58 14.59
CA ASP A 243 -13.43 0.64 13.77
C ASP A 243 -14.28 0.10 12.62
N LEU A 244 -15.49 -0.41 12.93
CA LEU A 244 -16.39 -1.05 11.97
C LEU A 244 -17.85 -0.62 12.18
N TYR A 245 -18.45 -0.02 11.15
CA TYR A 245 -19.87 0.28 11.12
C TYR A 245 -20.56 -0.45 9.98
N GLY A 246 -21.61 -1.21 10.30
CA GLY A 246 -22.45 -1.90 9.31
C GLY A 246 -21.75 -3.04 8.56
N CYS A 247 -20.63 -3.54 9.09
CA CYS A 247 -19.86 -4.66 8.52
C CYS A 247 -19.22 -5.51 9.64
N SER A 248 -18.49 -6.56 9.27
CA SER A 248 -17.82 -7.44 10.23
C SER A 248 -16.51 -7.97 9.65
N ALA A 249 -15.64 -8.47 10.52
CA ALA A 249 -14.33 -8.98 10.17
C ALA A 249 -14.08 -10.37 10.74
N THR A 250 -13.12 -11.08 10.16
CA THR A 250 -12.66 -12.41 10.64
C THR A 250 -11.14 -12.47 10.64
N TYR A 251 -10.56 -13.20 11.59
CA TYR A 251 -9.10 -13.33 11.73
C TYR A 251 -8.40 -11.96 11.77
N SER A 252 -9.02 -10.97 12.38
CA SER A 252 -8.55 -9.57 12.39
C SER A 252 -8.29 -9.06 13.80
N CYS A 253 -7.43 -8.05 13.92
CA CYS A 253 -7.18 -7.34 15.16
C CYS A 253 -8.01 -6.06 15.19
N ILE A 254 -8.89 -5.89 16.18
CA ILE A 254 -9.87 -4.81 16.26
C ILE A 254 -9.96 -4.31 17.71
N GLU A 255 -9.98 -2.99 17.93
CA GLU A 255 -9.85 -2.41 19.27
C GLU A 255 -11.12 -2.62 20.12
N GLU A 256 -12.27 -2.79 19.47
CA GLU A 256 -13.56 -3.10 20.11
C GLU A 256 -13.95 -4.59 19.96
N ASP A 257 -14.84 -5.10 20.83
CA ASP A 257 -15.35 -6.49 20.88
C ASP A 257 -16.24 -6.84 19.64
N ASP A 258 -15.80 -6.47 18.45
CA ASP A 258 -16.52 -6.69 17.21
C ASP A 258 -16.60 -8.18 16.86
N ALA A 259 -17.83 -8.62 16.63
CA ALA A 259 -18.15 -10.01 16.38
C ALA A 259 -17.44 -10.55 15.13
N GLY A 260 -16.83 -11.72 15.27
CA GLY A 260 -16.19 -12.42 14.16
C GLY A 260 -15.33 -13.59 14.60
N ILE A 261 -15.22 -14.61 13.77
CA ILE A 261 -14.40 -15.78 14.06
C ILE A 261 -12.92 -15.38 13.99
N GLY A 262 -12.16 -15.74 15.02
CA GLY A 262 -10.71 -15.60 15.03
C GLY A 262 -10.20 -14.16 15.23
N ASN A 263 -11.06 -13.21 15.56
CA ASN A 263 -10.62 -11.85 15.87
C ASN A 263 -9.90 -11.80 17.23
N ILE A 264 -8.99 -10.83 17.36
CA ILE A 264 -8.28 -10.51 18.59
C ILE A 264 -8.44 -9.02 18.92
N HIS A 265 -8.31 -8.67 20.20
CA HIS A 265 -8.56 -7.32 20.72
C HIS A 265 -7.38 -6.80 21.53
N SER A 266 -6.18 -6.96 20.99
CA SER A 266 -4.92 -6.63 21.68
C SER A 266 -4.10 -5.69 20.84
N ASN A 267 -3.42 -4.74 21.50
CA ASN A 267 -2.65 -3.71 20.80
C ASN A 267 -1.67 -4.35 19.79
N PRO A 268 -1.71 -3.97 18.50
CA PRO A 268 -0.89 -4.56 17.46
C PRO A 268 0.61 -4.20 17.57
N LEU A 269 0.98 -3.28 18.47
CA LEU A 269 2.36 -2.89 18.74
C LEU A 269 3.14 -2.49 17.47
N PHE A 270 2.64 -1.51 16.72
CA PHE A 270 3.34 -0.98 15.55
C PHE A 270 4.70 -0.34 15.90
N ASN A 271 5.66 -0.39 14.97
CA ASN A 271 6.96 0.29 15.12
C ASN A 271 6.80 1.79 15.40
N GLY A 272 5.92 2.47 14.65
CA GLY A 272 5.48 3.84 14.93
C GLY A 272 5.92 4.87 13.88
N ASN A 273 5.97 6.14 14.26
CA ASN A 273 5.99 7.25 13.29
C ASN A 273 7.33 7.41 12.54
N GLU A 274 7.29 7.37 11.22
CA GLU A 274 8.35 7.90 10.36
C GLU A 274 7.86 9.10 9.55
N TRP A 275 8.82 9.86 8.98
CA TRP A 275 8.55 10.97 8.08
C TRP A 275 9.30 10.77 6.78
N ILE A 276 8.61 10.93 5.65
CA ILE A 276 9.21 10.88 4.32
C ILE A 276 9.30 12.27 3.71
N LYS A 277 10.32 12.48 2.87
CA LYS A 277 10.42 13.65 2.01
C LYS A 277 9.64 13.39 0.74
N VAL A 278 8.69 14.26 0.43
CA VAL A 278 7.95 14.23 -0.85
C VAL A 278 8.13 15.55 -1.58
N THR A 279 8.16 15.47 -2.91
CA THR A 279 8.31 16.65 -3.77
C THR A 279 6.97 16.97 -4.40
N VAL A 280 6.43 18.14 -4.06
CA VAL A 280 5.16 18.66 -4.59
C VAL A 280 5.40 19.75 -5.62
N CYS A 281 4.50 19.85 -6.59
CA CYS A 281 4.45 20.96 -7.51
C CYS A 281 3.79 22.19 -6.88
N MET A 282 4.23 23.37 -7.28
CA MET A 282 3.67 24.64 -6.82
C MET A 282 3.76 25.71 -7.92
N ILE A 283 2.83 26.66 -7.87
CA ILE A 283 2.94 27.90 -8.65
C ILE A 283 3.89 28.85 -7.91
N THR A 284 4.98 29.23 -8.59
CA THR A 284 5.96 30.18 -8.06
C THR A 284 5.41 31.60 -8.06
N ARG A 285 6.05 32.52 -7.30
CA ARG A 285 5.68 33.94 -7.28
C ARG A 285 5.71 34.62 -8.65
N GLY A 286 6.47 34.06 -9.61
CA GLY A 286 6.53 34.54 -10.99
C GLY A 286 5.51 33.91 -11.93
N GLY A 287 4.60 33.07 -11.43
CA GLY A 287 3.58 32.38 -12.25
C GLY A 287 4.07 31.13 -12.99
N GLY A 288 5.36 30.77 -12.87
CA GLY A 288 5.90 29.52 -13.40
C GLY A 288 5.68 28.32 -12.47
N ILE A 289 5.79 27.10 -13.00
CA ILE A 289 5.74 25.86 -12.22
C ILE A 289 7.11 25.62 -11.59
N GLY A 290 7.12 25.33 -10.29
CA GLY A 290 8.31 24.89 -9.55
C GLY A 290 7.97 23.72 -8.64
N THR A 291 8.99 23.18 -7.97
CA THR A 291 8.83 22.10 -6.99
C THR A 291 9.30 22.53 -5.61
N ARG A 292 8.73 21.92 -4.57
CA ARG A 292 9.13 22.10 -3.18
C ARG A 292 9.14 20.76 -2.47
N ILE A 293 10.17 20.53 -1.66
CA ILE A 293 10.21 19.39 -0.75
C ILE A 293 9.36 19.72 0.47
N VAL A 294 8.46 18.81 0.83
CA VAL A 294 7.68 18.85 2.06
C VAL A 294 7.86 17.53 2.81
N TRP A 295 7.68 17.59 4.13
CA TRP A 295 7.66 16.40 4.97
C TRP A 295 6.22 15.91 5.10
N ALA A 296 6.03 14.61 4.93
CA ALA A 296 4.75 13.94 5.14
C ALA A 296 4.94 12.81 6.16
N GLN A 297 3.97 12.62 7.04
CA GLN A 297 3.97 11.46 7.93
C GLN A 297 3.81 10.19 7.09
N ASN A 298 4.62 9.20 7.43
CA ASN A 298 4.59 7.86 6.88
C ASN A 298 4.84 6.92 8.06
N THR A 299 3.82 6.71 8.87
CA THR A 299 3.91 5.78 9.99
C THR A 299 4.31 4.39 9.50
N ASP A 300 5.26 3.80 10.21
CA ASP A 300 5.65 2.42 10.05
C ASP A 300 4.69 1.50 10.82
N TYR A 301 3.81 0.85 10.05
CA TYR A 301 2.81 -0.10 10.54
C TYR A 301 3.32 -1.55 10.57
N HIS A 302 4.63 -1.80 10.41
CA HIS A 302 5.17 -3.12 10.73
C HIS A 302 4.97 -3.41 12.22
N LEU A 303 4.78 -4.68 12.53
CA LEU A 303 4.61 -5.16 13.89
C LEU A 303 5.96 -5.14 14.61
N ARG A 304 5.95 -4.83 15.91
CA ARG A 304 7.10 -5.13 16.77
C ARG A 304 7.13 -6.63 17.05
N TYR A 305 8.33 -7.16 17.29
CA TYR A 305 8.58 -8.59 17.52
C TYR A 305 7.71 -9.24 18.61
N ASN A 306 7.17 -8.47 19.56
CA ASN A 306 6.31 -8.96 20.64
C ASN A 306 4.81 -8.68 20.41
N SER A 307 4.43 -8.38 19.17
CA SER A 307 3.04 -8.10 18.80
C SER A 307 2.16 -9.36 18.94
N PRO A 308 0.95 -9.22 19.49
CA PRO A 308 -0.04 -10.30 19.50
C PRO A 308 -0.65 -10.58 18.11
N CYS A 309 -0.34 -9.75 17.11
CA CYS A 309 -0.81 -9.92 15.73
C CYS A 309 0.10 -10.83 14.88
N ILE A 310 1.28 -11.19 15.42
CA ILE A 310 2.19 -12.13 14.78
C ILE A 310 1.60 -13.53 14.87
N ASP A 311 1.59 -14.28 13.77
CA ASP A 311 1.01 -15.63 13.66
C ASP A 311 -0.45 -15.76 14.14
N ALA A 312 -1.21 -14.66 14.11
CA ALA A 312 -2.54 -14.61 14.71
C ALA A 312 -3.69 -14.61 13.69
N GLY A 313 -3.37 -14.54 12.41
CA GLY A 313 -4.30 -14.28 11.31
C GLY A 313 -5.04 -15.50 10.75
N ASP A 314 -5.32 -15.55 9.46
CA ASP A 314 -5.95 -16.70 8.83
C ASP A 314 -5.01 -17.93 8.83
N PRO A 315 -5.40 -19.09 9.40
CA PRO A 315 -4.54 -20.28 9.47
C PRO A 315 -4.25 -20.94 8.12
N SER A 316 -4.88 -20.49 7.03
CA SER A 316 -4.76 -21.12 5.70
C SER A 316 -3.73 -20.46 4.76
N SER A 317 -3.08 -19.35 5.14
CA SER A 317 -2.36 -18.51 4.17
C SER A 317 -1.05 -17.89 4.71
N PHE A 318 0.01 -18.67 4.96
CA PHE A 318 1.29 -18.15 5.50
C PHE A 318 2.54 -18.47 4.66
N GLU A 319 2.39 -18.98 3.44
CA GLU A 319 3.53 -19.50 2.65
C GLU A 319 4.63 -18.47 2.29
N ASN A 320 4.33 -17.17 2.36
CA ASN A 320 5.31 -16.11 2.08
C ASN A 320 5.86 -15.43 3.33
N GLU A 321 5.55 -15.93 4.53
CA GLU A 321 6.09 -15.35 5.76
C GLU A 321 7.53 -15.80 6.00
N PRO A 322 8.40 -14.89 6.47
CA PRO A 322 9.79 -15.22 6.74
C PRO A 322 9.88 -16.17 7.94
N LEU A 323 10.76 -17.16 7.87
CA LEU A 323 11.09 -18.00 9.02
C LEU A 323 11.94 -17.20 10.04
N PRO A 324 11.79 -17.40 11.36
CA PRO A 324 10.79 -18.27 11.99
C PRO A 324 9.38 -17.69 11.81
N ASN A 325 8.40 -18.56 11.52
CA ASN A 325 6.98 -18.24 11.57
C ASN A 325 6.21 -19.34 12.32
N GLY A 326 5.12 -18.99 12.98
CA GLY A 326 4.31 -19.89 13.80
C GLY A 326 3.27 -20.70 13.01
N GLY A 327 3.48 -20.90 11.70
CA GLY A 327 2.57 -21.68 10.85
C GLY A 327 1.20 -21.03 10.63
N ARG A 328 1.12 -19.71 10.78
CA ARG A 328 -0.11 -18.91 10.62
C ARG A 328 0.30 -17.52 10.20
N ILE A 329 -0.54 -16.86 9.41
CA ILE A 329 -0.21 -15.55 8.86
C ILE A 329 -0.23 -14.46 9.94
N ASP A 330 0.66 -13.48 9.85
CA ASP A 330 0.54 -12.20 10.53
C ASP A 330 -0.74 -11.47 10.09
N MET A 331 -1.41 -10.82 11.03
CA MET A 331 -2.50 -9.91 10.68
C MET A 331 -1.95 -8.62 10.05
N GLY A 332 -2.71 -8.02 9.13
CA GLY A 332 -2.44 -6.68 8.61
C GLY A 332 -1.76 -6.64 7.25
N ALA A 333 -1.28 -5.44 6.87
CA ALA A 333 -0.80 -5.12 5.52
C ALA A 333 0.40 -5.96 5.04
N TYR A 334 1.25 -6.37 5.98
CA TYR A 334 2.50 -7.08 5.71
C TYR A 334 2.37 -8.61 5.82
N GLY A 335 1.25 -9.12 6.32
CA GLY A 335 1.04 -10.56 6.46
C GLY A 335 1.10 -11.30 5.11
N ASN A 336 1.74 -12.48 5.14
CA ASN A 336 2.03 -13.28 3.95
C ASN A 336 2.75 -12.47 2.86
N THR A 337 3.74 -11.68 3.28
CA THR A 337 4.74 -11.08 2.41
C THR A 337 6.13 -11.25 3.01
N PRO A 338 7.21 -11.10 2.21
CA PRO A 338 8.58 -11.12 2.73
C PRO A 338 8.90 -10.02 3.76
N GLU A 339 8.01 -9.04 3.92
CA GLU A 339 8.11 -7.97 4.90
C GLU A 339 7.34 -8.24 6.21
N ALA A 340 6.67 -9.39 6.33
CA ALA A 340 6.01 -9.82 7.57
C ALA A 340 7.03 -9.87 8.74
N THR A 341 6.53 -9.69 9.96
CA THR A 341 7.40 -9.67 11.14
C THR A 341 7.65 -11.10 11.56
N ARG A 342 8.92 -11.51 11.61
CA ARG A 342 9.31 -12.84 12.08
C ARG A 342 8.75 -13.08 13.48
N SER A 343 8.33 -14.32 13.74
CA SER A 343 8.00 -14.76 15.09
C SER A 343 9.20 -14.59 16.02
N ILE A 344 8.92 -14.53 17.31
CA ILE A 344 10.00 -14.67 18.29
C ILE A 344 10.56 -16.09 18.10
N SER A 345 11.86 -16.18 17.80
CA SER A 345 12.57 -17.46 17.75
C SER A 345 12.21 -18.26 19.01
N LEU A 346 11.79 -19.51 18.80
CA LEU A 346 11.44 -20.40 19.89
C LEU A 346 12.65 -20.44 20.82
N VAL A 347 12.46 -20.39 22.14
CA VAL A 347 13.60 -20.45 23.06
C VAL A 347 14.38 -21.76 22.78
N GLY A 348 15.60 -21.66 22.22
CA GLY A 348 16.35 -22.84 21.78
C GLY A 348 16.46 -23.05 20.26
N ASP A 349 15.76 -22.27 19.45
CA ASP A 349 15.91 -22.15 17.99
C ASP A 349 17.09 -21.21 17.71
N ILE A 350 18.27 -21.81 17.60
CA ILE A 350 19.57 -21.13 17.44
C ILE A 350 19.77 -20.72 15.98
N THR A 351 19.19 -21.45 15.04
CA THR A 351 19.24 -21.16 13.60
C THR A 351 18.31 -20.01 13.19
N GLU A 352 17.33 -19.69 14.04
CA GLU A 352 16.20 -18.81 13.76
C GLU A 352 15.38 -19.27 12.55
N ASP A 353 15.17 -20.58 12.39
CA ASP A 353 14.39 -21.15 11.30
C ASP A 353 12.94 -21.47 11.70
N GLY A 354 12.60 -21.31 12.98
CA GLY A 354 11.25 -21.48 13.53
C GLY A 354 10.99 -22.84 14.14
N GLU A 355 11.94 -23.76 14.02
CA GLU A 355 11.90 -25.07 14.63
C GLU A 355 13.01 -25.19 15.69
N VAL A 356 12.87 -26.14 16.61
CA VAL A 356 13.99 -26.54 17.48
C VAL A 356 14.35 -27.97 17.12
N ASP A 357 15.32 -28.10 16.22
CA ASP A 357 15.61 -29.33 15.50
C ASP A 357 17.12 -29.67 15.40
N PHE A 358 17.44 -30.65 14.55
CA PHE A 358 18.82 -31.13 14.42
C PHE A 358 19.81 -30.07 13.92
N GLU A 359 19.36 -29.03 13.21
CA GLU A 359 20.20 -27.92 12.77
C GLU A 359 20.61 -27.04 13.97
N ASP A 360 19.73 -26.83 14.96
CA ASP A 360 20.07 -26.12 16.19
C ASP A 360 21.05 -26.90 17.06
N ILE A 361 20.85 -28.21 17.22
CA ILE A 361 21.81 -29.08 17.92
C ILE A 361 23.16 -29.07 17.20
N TYR A 362 23.16 -29.04 15.88
CA TYR A 362 24.38 -28.99 15.09
C TYR A 362 25.14 -27.68 15.37
N LEU A 363 24.47 -26.52 15.34
CA LEU A 363 25.09 -25.24 15.67
C LEU A 363 25.57 -25.17 17.12
N LEU A 364 24.78 -25.69 18.07
CA LEU A 364 25.16 -25.78 19.47
C LEU A 364 26.41 -26.66 19.67
N ALA A 365 26.50 -27.79 18.95
CA ALA A 365 27.64 -28.69 19.02
C ALA A 365 28.91 -28.09 18.40
N GLU A 366 28.79 -27.36 17.27
CA GLU A 366 29.90 -26.66 16.62
C GLU A 366 30.50 -25.58 17.54
N GLN A 367 29.65 -24.90 18.32
CA GLN A 367 30.05 -23.79 19.18
C GLN A 367 30.34 -24.19 20.63
N TRP A 368 30.23 -25.48 20.96
CA TRP A 368 30.38 -26.01 22.31
C TRP A 368 31.74 -25.65 22.92
N LEU A 369 31.73 -24.95 24.05
CA LEU A 369 32.93 -24.50 24.79
C LEU A 369 33.93 -23.68 23.95
N GLN A 370 33.50 -23.05 22.86
CA GLN A 370 34.34 -22.13 22.10
C GLN A 370 34.68 -20.88 22.94
N PRO A 371 35.87 -20.28 22.74
CA PRO A 371 36.27 -19.04 23.42
C PRO A 371 35.39 -17.83 23.04
N PRO A 372 35.42 -16.73 23.83
CA PRO A 372 34.38 -15.71 23.81
C PRO A 372 34.53 -14.75 22.61
N ASP A 373 33.98 -15.17 21.48
CA ASP A 373 33.69 -14.33 20.31
C ASP A 373 32.16 -14.30 20.05
N ASN A 374 31.36 -14.16 21.11
CA ASN A 374 29.88 -14.06 21.07
C ASN A 374 29.21 -15.14 20.18
N PRO A 375 29.33 -16.43 20.55
CA PRO A 375 28.76 -17.53 19.77
C PRO A 375 27.24 -17.41 19.67
N LEU A 376 26.68 -17.73 18.49
CA LEU A 376 25.23 -17.68 18.23
C LEU A 376 24.42 -18.60 19.16
N ALA A 377 25.02 -19.70 19.60
CA ALA A 377 24.41 -20.70 20.48
C ALA A 377 24.52 -20.36 21.98
N ASP A 378 25.09 -19.21 22.36
CA ASP A 378 25.13 -18.73 23.76
C ASP A 378 23.87 -17.90 24.04
N VAL A 379 22.83 -18.62 24.40
CA VAL A 379 21.46 -18.15 24.60
C VAL A 379 21.06 -18.19 26.09
N ALA A 380 21.90 -18.77 26.96
CA ALA A 380 21.69 -18.94 28.38
C ALA A 380 22.98 -18.73 29.20
N PRO A 381 22.88 -18.20 30.44
CA PRO A 381 21.71 -17.61 31.07
C PRO A 381 21.25 -16.33 30.34
N ILE A 382 20.14 -15.70 30.75
CA ILE A 382 19.69 -14.43 30.15
C ILE A 382 20.03 -13.29 31.12
N PRO A 383 20.95 -12.37 30.77
CA PRO A 383 21.71 -12.28 29.52
C PRO A 383 22.87 -13.29 29.44
N ALA A 384 23.24 -13.64 28.20
CA ALA A 384 24.24 -14.64 27.81
C ALA A 384 25.60 -14.44 28.50
N ASP A 385 26.32 -15.53 28.79
CA ASP A 385 27.56 -15.50 29.61
C ASP A 385 28.86 -15.62 28.81
N GLY A 386 28.76 -15.74 27.48
CA GLY A 386 29.87 -15.87 26.55
C GLY A 386 30.29 -17.32 26.30
N ILE A 387 29.59 -18.31 26.86
CA ILE A 387 30.03 -19.72 26.84
C ILE A 387 28.86 -20.65 26.51
N VAL A 388 28.90 -21.26 25.32
CA VAL A 388 27.97 -22.35 24.98
C VAL A 388 28.23 -23.57 25.87
N ASN A 389 27.26 -23.89 26.72
CA ASN A 389 27.33 -24.91 27.74
C ASN A 389 25.97 -25.59 27.98
N PHE A 390 25.85 -26.35 29.07
CA PHE A 390 24.64 -27.11 29.38
C PHE A 390 23.42 -26.25 29.69
N LEU A 391 23.61 -24.98 30.05
CA LEU A 391 22.53 -24.03 30.22
C LEU A 391 21.89 -23.71 28.86
N ASP A 392 22.68 -23.50 27.81
CA ASP A 392 22.18 -23.28 26.45
C ASP A 392 21.48 -24.53 25.91
N PHE A 393 22.10 -25.69 26.11
CA PHE A 393 21.50 -26.96 25.75
C PHE A 393 20.20 -27.21 26.51
N SER A 394 20.07 -26.74 27.76
CA SER A 394 18.83 -26.90 28.51
C SER A 394 17.68 -26.10 27.90
N LEU A 395 17.93 -24.89 27.38
CA LEU A 395 16.92 -24.09 26.68
C LEU A 395 16.49 -24.75 25.37
N LEU A 396 17.46 -25.28 24.60
CA LEU A 396 17.20 -26.07 23.40
C LEU A 396 16.39 -27.34 23.72
N ALA A 397 16.84 -28.12 24.71
CA ALA A 397 16.21 -29.39 25.07
C ALA A 397 14.81 -29.19 25.66
N GLU A 398 14.57 -28.08 26.35
CA GLU A 398 13.24 -27.72 26.84
C GLU A 398 12.25 -27.54 25.70
N ASN A 399 12.67 -27.13 24.51
CA ASN A 399 11.78 -26.84 23.38
C ASN A 399 11.96 -27.76 22.17
N TRP A 400 12.76 -28.82 22.34
CA TRP A 400 13.06 -29.84 21.34
C TRP A 400 11.80 -30.44 20.68
N MET A 401 11.67 -30.24 19.37
CA MET A 401 10.56 -30.75 18.54
C MET A 401 9.16 -30.53 19.15
N LYS A 402 8.94 -29.39 19.82
CA LYS A 402 7.60 -29.00 20.25
C LYS A 402 6.86 -28.40 19.06
N GLU A 403 5.80 -29.09 18.63
CA GLU A 403 4.83 -28.63 17.62
C GLU A 403 4.06 -27.37 18.04
#